data_AF-A0A382TDX2-F1
#
_entry.id   AF-A0A382TDX2-F1
#
_cell.length_a   1.000
_cell.length_b   1.000
_cell.length_c   1.000
_cell.angle_alpha   90.00
_cell.angle_beta   90.00
_cell.angle_gamma   90.00
#
_symmetry.space_group_name_H-M   'P 1'
#
loop_
_entity.id
_entity.type
_entity.pdbx_description
1 polymer ?
#
loop_
_entity_poly.entity_id
_entity_poly.type
_entity_poly.pdbx_seq_one_letter_code
_entity_poly.pdbx_strand_id
1 'polypeptide(L)'
;RANQYIDERKPWVLARSEKTAGEVQDVCTQGLNLFRVLVIYLKPILPEIAKKTEQFLGVDELRWANLSQPALSSSIQPYQPMMQRVDSKAVKHMIKALKELAVNNSEAATPRKRK
;
A
#
# COMPACT_ATOMS: atom_id res chain seq x y z
N ARG A 1 -12.27 -8.62 -4.83
CA ARG A 1 -13.32 -8.17 -5.79
C ARG A 1 -12.87 -6.98 -6.65
N ALA A 2 -12.15 -5.99 -6.12
CA ALA A 2 -11.69 -4.84 -6.92
C ALA A 2 -10.87 -5.21 -8.17
N ASN A 3 -9.87 -6.10 -8.05
CA ASN A 3 -9.06 -6.52 -9.20
C ASN A 3 -9.88 -7.21 -10.29
N GLN A 4 -10.83 -8.06 -9.90
CA GLN A 4 -11.72 -8.76 -10.84
C GLN A 4 -12.60 -7.77 -11.61
N TYR A 5 -13.16 -6.76 -10.93
CA TYR A 5 -13.96 -5.72 -11.60
C TYR A 5 -13.17 -4.97 -12.68
N ILE A 6 -11.92 -4.59 -12.37
CA ILE A 6 -11.05 -3.89 -13.32
C ILE A 6 -10.70 -4.82 -14.50
N ASP A 7 -10.42 -6.09 -14.24
CA ASP A 7 -10.11 -7.09 -15.26
C ASP A 7 -11.28 -7.41 -16.18
N GLU A 8 -12.51 -7.45 -15.65
CA GLU A 8 -13.73 -7.65 -16.44
C GLU A 8 -14.02 -6.44 -17.36
N ARG A 9 -13.80 -5.22 -16.85
CA ARG A 9 -14.08 -3.97 -17.59
C ARG A 9 -12.99 -3.57 -18.58
N LYS A 10 -11.75 -4.04 -18.40
CA LYS A 10 -10.60 -3.81 -19.30
C LYS A 10 -10.47 -2.35 -19.75
N PRO A 11 -10.32 -1.38 -18.82
CA PRO A 11 -10.28 0.04 -19.17
C PRO A 11 -9.15 0.39 -20.14
N TRP A 12 -8.05 -0.37 -20.16
CA TRP A 12 -6.96 -0.21 -21.13
C TRP A 12 -7.34 -0.56 -22.58
N VAL A 13 -8.39 -1.35 -22.79
CA VAL A 13 -8.97 -1.61 -24.12
C VAL A 13 -9.92 -0.47 -24.49
N LEU A 14 -10.77 -0.05 -23.55
CA LEU A 14 -11.73 1.05 -23.73
C LEU A 14 -11.01 2.40 -23.98
N ALA A 15 -9.82 2.60 -23.42
CA ALA A 15 -9.04 3.83 -23.62
C ALA A 15 -8.54 4.03 -25.07
N ARG A 16 -8.70 3.05 -25.96
CA ARG A 16 -8.29 3.15 -27.38
C ARG A 16 -9.27 3.96 -28.23
N SER A 17 -10.46 4.26 -27.74
CA SER A 17 -11.46 5.07 -28.45
C SER A 17 -11.90 6.25 -27.60
N GLU A 18 -11.91 7.44 -28.19
CA GLU A 18 -12.41 8.65 -27.53
C GLU A 18 -13.90 8.56 -27.18
N LYS A 19 -14.67 7.75 -27.93
CA LYS A 19 -16.11 7.53 -27.67
C LYS A 19 -16.36 6.84 -26.33
N THR A 20 -15.41 6.08 -25.84
CA THR A 20 -15.48 5.33 -24.58
C THR A 20 -14.70 6.03 -23.46
N ALA A 21 -14.23 7.26 -23.66
CA ALA A 21 -13.48 8.00 -22.65
C ALA A 21 -14.27 8.21 -21.35
N GLY A 22 -15.59 8.46 -21.44
CA GLY A 22 -16.46 8.56 -20.26
C GLY A 22 -16.53 7.24 -19.48
N GLU A 23 -16.68 6.11 -20.18
CA GLU A 23 -16.72 4.79 -19.54
C GLU A 23 -15.38 4.42 -18.89
N VAL A 24 -14.25 4.79 -19.50
CA VAL A 24 -12.92 4.63 -18.90
C VAL A 24 -12.83 5.42 -17.59
N GLN A 25 -13.29 6.67 -17.59
CA GLN A 25 -13.31 7.51 -16.40
C GLN A 25 -14.17 6.89 -15.30
N ASP A 26 -15.35 6.37 -15.62
CA ASP A 26 -16.26 5.73 -14.66
C ASP A 26 -15.63 4.49 -14.02
N VAL A 27 -15.07 3.60 -14.84
CA VAL A 27 -14.40 2.37 -14.37
C VAL A 27 -13.19 2.70 -13.49
N CYS A 28 -12.36 3.67 -13.90
CA CYS A 28 -11.22 4.13 -13.11
C CYS A 28 -11.66 4.76 -11.79
N THR A 29 -12.70 5.60 -11.80
CA THR A 29 -13.26 6.25 -10.60
C THR A 29 -13.80 5.20 -9.63
N GLN A 30 -14.50 4.19 -10.12
CA GLN A 30 -14.97 3.08 -9.30
C GLN A 30 -13.80 2.28 -8.72
N GLY A 31 -12.76 2.00 -9.52
CA GLY A 31 -11.55 1.32 -9.06
C GLY A 31 -10.84 2.07 -7.93
N LEU A 32 -10.69 3.39 -8.06
CA LEU A 32 -10.11 4.26 -7.03
C LEU A 32 -10.93 4.25 -5.74
N ASN A 33 -12.26 4.30 -5.83
CA ASN A 33 -13.13 4.24 -4.66
C ASN A 33 -13.04 2.87 -3.95
N LEU A 34 -12.95 1.77 -4.71
CA LEU A 34 -12.71 0.45 -4.12
C LEU A 34 -11.35 0.35 -3.43
N PHE A 35 -10.30 0.90 -4.05
CA PHE A 35 -8.97 0.99 -3.44
C PHE A 35 -9.01 1.80 -2.14
N ARG A 36 -9.68 2.95 -2.13
CA ARG A 36 -9.85 3.79 -0.94
C ARG A 36 -10.50 3.03 0.22
N VAL A 37 -11.57 2.28 -0.05
CA VAL A 37 -12.24 1.43 0.97
C VAL A 37 -11.27 0.39 1.54
N LEU A 38 -10.49 -0.28 0.69
CA LEU A 38 -9.48 -1.24 1.14
C LEU A 38 -8.42 -0.59 2.03
N VAL A 39 -7.96 0.61 1.68
CA VAL A 39 -6.95 1.33 2.48
C VAL A 39 -7.52 1.78 3.83
N ILE A 40 -8.78 2.20 3.90
CA ILE A 40 -9.45 2.50 5.19
C ILE A 40 -9.40 1.27 6.11
N TYR A 41 -9.70 0.07 5.58
CA TYR A 41 -9.62 -1.16 6.35
C TYR A 41 -8.20 -1.52 6.79
N LEU A 42 -7.20 -1.21 5.97
CA LEU A 42 -5.80 -1.50 6.25
C LEU A 42 -5.10 -0.45 7.11
N LYS A 43 -5.69 0.74 7.31
CA LYS A 43 -5.07 1.86 8.03
C LYS A 43 -4.53 1.50 9.43
N PRO A 44 -5.23 0.70 10.27
CA PRO A 44 -4.69 0.29 11.58
C PRO A 44 -3.43 -0.56 11.50
N ILE A 45 -3.17 -1.21 10.36
CA ILE A 45 -2.04 -2.12 10.13
C ILE A 45 -0.95 -1.41 9.32
N LEU A 46 -1.33 -0.60 8.34
CA LEU A 46 -0.45 0.03 7.36
C LEU A 46 -0.68 1.57 7.32
N PRO A 47 -0.41 2.30 8.41
CA PRO A 47 -0.71 3.72 8.51
C PRO A 47 0.04 4.59 7.49
N GLU A 48 1.29 4.22 7.16
CA GLU A 48 2.09 4.92 6.14
C GLU A 48 1.47 4.82 4.75
N ILE A 49 0.88 3.68 4.40
CA ILE A 49 0.20 3.50 3.11
C ILE A 49 -1.08 4.32 3.08
N ALA A 50 -1.82 4.38 4.20
CA ALA A 50 -3.00 5.22 4.31
C ALA A 50 -2.65 6.70 4.07
N LYS A 51 -1.58 7.20 4.69
CA LYS A 51 -1.11 8.57 4.51
C LYS A 51 -0.72 8.89 3.06
N LYS A 52 0.03 8.00 2.41
CA LYS A 52 0.36 8.17 0.98
C LYS A 52 -0.89 8.12 0.09
N THR A 53 -1.89 7.33 0.46
CA THR A 53 -3.17 7.25 -0.26
C THR A 53 -4.00 8.52 -0.08
N GLU A 54 -4.04 9.09 1.13
CA GLU A 54 -4.67 10.39 1.41
C GLU A 54 -4.07 11.49 0.52
N GLN A 55 -2.74 11.54 0.43
CA GLN A 55 -2.02 12.46 -0.46
C GLN A 55 -2.32 12.21 -1.95
N PHE A 56 -2.29 10.94 -2.39
CA PHE A 56 -2.56 10.58 -3.78
C PHE A 56 -3.99 10.94 -4.20
N LEU A 57 -4.98 10.65 -3.36
CA LEU A 57 -6.39 10.93 -3.65
C LEU A 57 -6.76 12.40 -3.38
N GLY A 58 -5.88 13.19 -2.76
CA GLY A 58 -6.15 14.58 -2.40
C GLY A 58 -7.29 14.71 -1.38
N VAL A 59 -7.45 13.73 -0.50
CA VAL A 59 -8.52 13.67 0.50
C VAL A 59 -7.98 13.90 1.90
N ASP A 60 -8.86 14.35 2.78
CA ASP A 60 -8.60 14.38 4.22
C ASP A 60 -8.40 12.97 4.77
N GLU A 61 -8.11 12.91 6.07
CA GLU A 61 -7.88 11.68 6.80
C GLU A 61 -8.93 10.60 6.49
N LEU A 62 -8.46 9.43 6.04
CA LEU A 62 -9.27 8.26 5.80
C LEU A 62 -9.75 7.68 7.14
N ARG A 63 -11.04 7.86 7.46
CA ARG A 63 -11.69 7.29 8.65
C ARG A 63 -12.78 6.30 8.25
N TRP A 64 -13.14 5.42 9.17
CA TRP A 64 -14.25 4.48 9.01
C TRP A 64 -15.58 5.18 8.69
N ALA A 65 -15.80 6.37 9.24
CA ALA A 65 -16.98 7.19 8.95
C ALA A 65 -17.06 7.63 7.47
N ASN A 66 -15.94 7.68 6.76
CA ASN A 66 -15.90 8.11 5.36
C ASN A 66 -16.19 6.97 4.36
N LEU A 67 -16.42 5.73 4.83
CA LEU A 67 -16.70 4.57 3.97
C LEU A 67 -17.95 4.75 3.11
N SER A 68 -18.97 5.41 3.64
CA SER A 68 -20.24 5.65 2.95
C SER A 68 -20.19 6.82 1.97
N GLN A 69 -19.12 7.62 2.00
CA GLN A 69 -18.97 8.81 1.16
C GLN A 69 -17.92 8.56 0.08
N PRO A 70 -18.30 8.29 -1.18
CA PRO A 70 -17.33 8.13 -2.25
C PRO A 70 -16.60 9.45 -2.54
N ALA A 71 -15.32 9.35 -2.91
CA ALA A 71 -14.55 10.50 -3.37
C ALA A 71 -14.89 10.72 -4.85
N LEU A 72 -15.71 11.75 -5.11
CA LEU A 72 -16.18 12.12 -6.43
C LEU A 72 -15.74 13.56 -6.75
N SER A 73 -15.70 13.89 -8.04
CA SER A 73 -15.43 15.26 -8.54
C SER A 73 -14.14 15.90 -7.98
N SER A 74 -13.17 15.08 -7.61
CA SER A 74 -11.91 15.49 -6.98
C SER A 74 -10.75 15.15 -7.90
N SER A 75 -9.77 16.05 -8.02
CA SER A 75 -8.55 15.80 -8.78
C SER A 75 -7.59 14.94 -7.96
N ILE A 76 -7.04 13.89 -8.58
CA ILE A 76 -6.01 13.05 -7.97
C ILE A 76 -4.61 13.61 -8.25
N GLN A 77 -3.69 13.33 -7.35
CA GLN A 77 -2.28 13.64 -7.56
C GLN A 77 -1.58 12.56 -8.40
N PRO A 78 -0.41 12.83 -8.98
CA PRO A 78 0.37 11.82 -9.68
C PRO A 78 0.64 10.59 -8.80
N TYR A 79 0.40 9.39 -9.34
CA TYR A 79 0.61 8.15 -8.61
C TYR A 79 2.08 7.95 -8.25
N GLN A 80 2.34 7.54 -7.01
CA GLN A 80 3.66 7.14 -6.54
C GLN A 80 3.63 5.70 -6.01
N PRO A 81 4.70 4.91 -6.21
CA PRO A 81 4.79 3.56 -5.67
C PRO A 81 4.61 3.52 -4.14
N MET A 82 3.58 2.79 -3.70
CA MET A 82 3.19 2.74 -2.28
C MET A 82 4.07 1.80 -1.46
N MET A 83 4.41 0.65 -2.04
CA MET A 83 5.24 -0.40 -1.44
C MET A 83 6.27 -0.90 -2.45
N GLN A 84 7.43 -1.28 -1.91
CA GLN A 84 8.42 -2.05 -2.65
C GLN A 84 8.28 -3.52 -2.30
N ARG A 85 8.61 -4.38 -3.27
CA ARG A 85 8.68 -5.81 -3.02
C ARG A 85 9.78 -6.08 -1.99
N VAL A 86 9.49 -6.92 -1.01
CA VAL A 86 10.49 -7.36 -0.03
C VAL A 86 11.59 -8.15 -0.76
N ASP A 87 12.83 -7.72 -0.60
CA ASP A 87 14.00 -8.43 -1.14
C ASP A 87 14.42 -9.57 -0.21
N SER A 88 14.33 -10.80 -0.72
CA SER A 88 14.74 -12.01 -0.02
C SER A 88 16.20 -11.98 0.43
N LYS A 89 17.10 -11.29 -0.29
CA LYS A 89 18.51 -11.15 0.13
C LYS A 89 18.63 -10.24 1.35
N ALA A 90 17.98 -9.09 1.33
CA ALA A 90 17.94 -8.17 2.47
C ALA A 90 17.41 -8.86 3.73
N VAL A 91 16.36 -9.68 3.61
CA VAL A 91 15.81 -10.48 4.73
C VAL A 91 16.85 -11.48 5.25
N LYS A 92 17.54 -12.21 4.37
CA LYS A 92 18.60 -13.16 4.77
C LYS A 92 19.76 -12.47 5.49
N HIS A 93 20.18 -11.30 5.00
CA HIS A 93 21.23 -10.50 5.64
C HIS A 93 20.81 -10.04 7.04
N MET A 94 19.58 -9.54 7.19
CA MET A 94 19.03 -9.14 8.50
C MET A 94 19.02 -10.32 9.47
N ILE A 95 18.54 -11.49 9.04
CA ILE A 95 18.51 -12.71 9.88
C ILE A 95 19.92 -13.12 10.30
N LYS A 96 20.90 -13.07 9.39
CA LYS A 96 22.30 -13.40 9.70
C LYS A 96 22.88 -12.42 10.72
N ALA A 97 22.69 -11.13 10.52
CA ALA A 97 23.15 -10.09 11.45
C ALA A 97 22.54 -10.27 12.85
N LEU A 98 21.24 -10.60 12.93
CA LEU A 98 20.59 -10.88 14.22
C LEU A 98 21.18 -12.11 14.93
N LYS A 99 21.55 -13.16 14.19
CA LYS A 99 22.23 -14.33 14.77
C LYS A 99 23.62 -14.00 15.28
N GLU A 100 24.40 -13.23 14.52
CA GLU A 100 25.75 -12.80 14.92
C GLU A 100 25.70 -11.90 16.16
N LEU A 101 24.74 -10.98 16.23
CA LEU A 101 24.50 -10.14 17.41
C LEU A 101 24.08 -10.97 18.65
N ALA A 102 23.24 -11.99 18.47
CA ALA A 102 22.83 -12.87 19.56
C ALA A 102 24.02 -13.69 20.12
N VAL A 103 24.91 -14.16 19.25
CA VAL A 103 26.14 -14.89 19.65
C VAL A 103 27.08 -13.95 20.42
N ASN A 104 27.32 -12.75 19.90
CA ASN A 104 28.21 -11.77 20.54
C ASN A 104 27.69 -11.32 21.92
N ASN A 105 26.36 -11.17 22.08
CA ASN A 105 25.76 -10.86 23.39
C ASN A 105 25.85 -12.03 24.38
N SER A 106 25.85 -13.28 23.89
CA SER A 106 26.01 -14.46 24.75
C SER A 106 27.45 -14.66 25.23
N GLU A 107 28.45 -14.32 24.42
CA GLU A 107 29.87 -14.37 24.82
C GLU A 107 30.23 -13.27 25.83
N ALA A 108 29.65 -12.07 25.68
CA ALA A 108 29.84 -10.95 26.62
C ALA A 108 29.23 -11.19 28.02
N ALA A 109 28.30 -12.15 28.15
CA ALA A 109 27.65 -12.49 29.42
C ALA A 109 28.39 -13.56 30.25
N THR A 110 29.53 -14.09 29.77
CA THR A 110 30.30 -15.10 30.51
C THR A 110 31.14 -14.41 31.59
N PRO A 111 30.89 -14.65 32.90
CA PRO A 111 31.63 -13.96 33.95
C PRO A 111 33.09 -14.44 33.93
N ARG A 112 34.01 -13.48 33.81
CA ARG A 112 35.46 -13.68 33.87
C ARG A 112 35.80 -14.34 35.21
N LYS A 113 36.08 -15.65 35.22
CA LYS A 113 36.55 -16.36 36.42
C LYS A 113 37.81 -15.66 36.93
N ARG A 114 37.71 -14.99 38.09
CA ARG A 114 38.85 -14.50 38.87
C ARG A 114 39.73 -15.71 39.23
N LYS A 115 40.98 -15.69 38.78
CA LYS A 115 42.10 -16.42 39.39
C LYS A 115 43.12 -15.39 39.85
#